data_AF-A0A538FWD4-F1
#
_entry.id   AF-A0A538FWD4-F1
#
_cell.length_a   1.000
_cell.length_b   1.000
_cell.length_c   1.000
_cell.angle_alpha   90.00
_cell.angle_beta   90.00
_cell.angle_gamma   90.00
#
_symmetry.space_group_name_H-M   'P 1'
#
loop_
_entity.id
_entity.type
_entity.pdbx_description
1 polymer ?
#
loop_
_entity_poly.entity_id
_entity_poly.type
_entity_poly.pdbx_seq_one_letter_code
_entity_poly.pdbx_strand_id
1 'polypeptide(L)'
;MSLWLLGLVIAGAGAAGGLVNALLTDNGFVLPKYVVADPARVWKPGFLGNVIIGAAAAFVTWGLYGRWAGAVIAGAPPGSTSAKFYETLSGFTGAFLAGIGGARILTAEVDKQLLRLTASKAAASPPDQASAAAAAIASPAEALRVVQDAG
;
A
#
# COMPACT_ATOMS: atom_id res chain seq x y z
N MET A 1 6.39 -28.57 -10.96
CA MET A 1 5.79 -27.32 -10.46
C MET A 1 6.29 -26.17 -11.32
N SER A 2 5.43 -25.31 -11.87
CA SER A 2 5.91 -24.09 -12.55
C SER A 2 6.37 -23.05 -11.52
N LEU A 3 7.30 -22.16 -11.91
CA LEU A 3 7.81 -21.09 -11.04
C LEU A 3 6.68 -20.21 -10.50
N TRP A 4 5.70 -19.90 -11.34
CA TRP A 4 4.53 -19.10 -10.98
C TRP A 4 3.62 -19.80 -9.97
N LEU A 5 3.42 -21.11 -10.12
CA LEU A 5 2.62 -21.86 -9.16
C LEU A 5 3.32 -21.97 -7.80
N LEU A 6 4.66 -22.09 -7.79
CA LEU A 6 5.44 -21.96 -6.56
C LEU A 6 5.27 -20.56 -5.93
N GLY A 7 5.31 -19.50 -6.74
CA GLY A 7 5.04 -18.13 -6.30
C GLY A 7 3.66 -17.97 -5.65
N LEU A 8 2.62 -18.58 -6.23
CA LEU A 8 1.27 -18.58 -5.65
C LEU A 8 1.19 -19.33 -4.32
N VAL A 9 1.87 -20.47 -4.19
CA VAL A 9 1.94 -21.22 -2.92
C VAL A 9 2.59 -20.38 -1.82
N ILE A 10 3.66 -19.67 -2.17
CA ILE A 10 4.40 -18.81 -1.22
C ILE A 10 3.58 -17.58 -0.84
N ALA A 11 2.94 -16.93 -1.82
CA ALA A 11 1.99 -15.86 -1.54
C ALA A 11 0.83 -16.35 -0.66
N GLY A 12 0.33 -17.57 -0.90
CA GLY A 12 -0.70 -18.21 -0.07
C GLY A 12 -0.26 -18.44 1.38
N ALA A 13 0.98 -18.89 1.60
CA ALA A 13 1.56 -19.01 2.94
C ALA A 13 1.67 -17.63 3.63
N GLY A 14 2.08 -16.60 2.90
CA GLY A 14 2.07 -15.22 3.39
C GLY A 14 0.67 -14.71 3.73
N ALA A 15 -0.32 -15.04 2.90
CA ALA A 15 -1.72 -14.70 3.12
C ALA A 15 -2.26 -15.34 4.40
N ALA A 16 -1.93 -16.62 4.63
CA ALA A 16 -2.25 -17.32 5.87
C ALA A 16 -1.57 -16.69 7.08
N GLY A 17 -0.30 -16.29 6.97
CA GLY A 17 0.38 -15.51 8.01
C GLY A 17 -0.30 -14.18 8.31
N GLY A 18 -0.73 -13.46 7.27
CA GLY A 18 -1.53 -12.23 7.40
C GLY A 18 -2.88 -12.47 8.06
N LEU A 19 -3.55 -13.58 7.74
CA LEU A 19 -4.79 -13.97 8.39
C LEU A 19 -4.57 -14.23 9.89
N VAL A 20 -3.54 -14.98 10.26
CA VAL A 20 -3.18 -15.21 11.66
C VAL A 20 -2.89 -13.88 12.37
N ASN A 21 -2.14 -12.97 11.73
CA ASN A 21 -1.85 -11.65 12.31
C ASN A 21 -3.13 -10.84 12.58
N ALA A 22 -4.10 -10.88 11.65
CA ALA A 22 -5.38 -10.22 11.83
C ALA A 22 -6.19 -10.82 12.99
N LEU A 23 -6.21 -12.16 13.12
CA LEU A 23 -6.90 -12.84 14.22
C LEU A 23 -6.29 -12.49 15.58
N LEU A 24 -4.97 -12.33 15.66
CA LEU A 24 -4.26 -11.96 16.89
C LEU A 24 -4.43 -10.48 17.26
N THR A 25 -4.57 -9.59 16.27
CA THR A 25 -4.53 -8.13 16.48
C THR A 25 -5.90 -7.48 16.52
N ASP A 26 -6.85 -7.93 15.69
CA ASP A 26 -8.11 -7.21 15.42
C ASP A 26 -9.36 -7.88 16.01
N ASN A 27 -9.22 -8.83 16.96
CA ASN A 27 -10.36 -9.59 17.52
C ASN A 27 -11.25 -10.24 16.43
N GLY A 28 -10.66 -10.76 15.35
CA GLY A 28 -11.37 -11.55 14.33
C GLY A 28 -11.38 -10.96 12.91
N PHE A 29 -12.45 -11.22 12.16
CA PHE A 29 -12.63 -10.84 10.75
C PHE A 29 -13.17 -9.43 10.57
N VAL A 30 -12.52 -8.45 11.18
CA VAL A 30 -12.94 -7.05 11.05
C VAL A 30 -12.69 -6.57 9.62
N LEU A 31 -13.74 -6.12 8.94
CA LEU A 31 -13.64 -5.50 7.63
C LEU A 31 -12.85 -4.18 7.71
N PRO A 32 -12.15 -3.77 6.62
CA PRO A 32 -11.44 -2.51 6.58
C PRO A 32 -12.38 -1.37 6.96
N LYS A 33 -12.03 -0.63 8.02
CA LYS A 33 -12.85 0.48 8.50
C LYS A 33 -11.98 1.62 8.97
N TYR A 34 -12.46 2.84 8.76
CA TYR A 34 -11.90 3.99 9.41
C TYR A 34 -12.43 4.07 10.83
N VAL A 35 -11.54 4.11 11.81
CA VAL A 35 -11.90 4.29 13.22
C VAL A 35 -11.50 5.69 13.62
N VAL A 36 -12.43 6.40 14.27
CA VAL A 36 -12.13 7.70 14.89
C VAL A 36 -11.37 7.39 16.18
N ALA A 37 -10.08 7.69 16.18
CA ALA A 37 -9.22 7.64 17.36
C ALA A 37 -8.82 9.08 17.65
N ASP A 38 -9.55 9.76 18.53
CA ASP A 38 -9.41 11.18 18.84
C ASP A 38 -7.91 11.59 18.95
N PRO A 39 -7.40 12.53 18.12
CA PRO A 39 -8.09 13.45 17.18
C PRO A 39 -8.02 13.05 15.70
N ALA A 40 -7.70 11.80 15.36
CA ALA A 40 -7.43 11.35 13.99
C ALA A 40 -8.33 10.20 13.53
N ARG A 41 -8.67 10.20 12.24
CA ARG A 41 -9.33 9.06 11.59
C ARG A 41 -8.27 8.09 11.09
N VAL A 42 -8.11 6.97 11.79
CA VAL A 42 -7.11 5.95 11.45
C VAL A 42 -7.77 4.90 10.55
N TRP A 43 -7.20 4.70 9.36
CA TRP A 43 -7.59 3.57 8.52
C TRP A 43 -7.10 2.27 9.15
N LYS A 44 -8.03 1.38 9.49
CA LYS A 44 -7.69 0.01 9.89
C LYS A 44 -7.84 -0.89 8.65
N PRO A 45 -6.76 -1.53 8.17
CA PRO A 45 -6.78 -2.40 7.00
C PRO A 45 -7.70 -3.63 7.18
N GLY A 46 -8.02 -4.00 8.42
CA GLY A 46 -8.82 -5.17 8.75
C GLY A 46 -8.13 -6.47 8.34
N PHE A 47 -8.89 -7.58 8.35
CA PHE A 47 -8.32 -8.89 8.02
C PHE A 47 -7.88 -8.98 6.56
N LEU A 48 -8.65 -8.41 5.62
CA LEU A 48 -8.35 -8.48 4.19
C LEU A 48 -7.07 -7.72 3.85
N GLY A 49 -6.85 -6.55 4.46
CA GLY A 49 -5.62 -5.79 4.31
C GLY A 49 -4.41 -6.58 4.81
N ASN A 50 -4.50 -7.19 5.98
CA ASN A 50 -3.42 -8.04 6.52
C ASN A 50 -3.11 -9.24 5.62
N VAL A 51 -4.13 -9.91 5.07
CA VAL A 51 -3.96 -11.05 4.15
C VAL A 51 -3.23 -10.63 2.87
N ILE A 52 -3.66 -9.52 2.24
CA ILE A 52 -3.03 -9.02 1.01
C ILE A 52 -1.60 -8.57 1.28
N ILE A 53 -1.36 -7.84 2.37
CA ILE A 53 -0.03 -7.39 2.78
C ILE A 53 0.88 -8.59 3.07
N GLY A 54 0.38 -9.59 3.79
CA GLY A 54 1.14 -10.81 4.08
C GLY A 54 1.52 -11.58 2.82
N ALA A 55 0.59 -11.73 1.87
CA ALA A 55 0.84 -12.37 0.58
C ALA A 55 1.90 -11.61 -0.24
N ALA A 56 1.76 -10.29 -0.36
CA ALA A 56 2.71 -9.44 -1.08
C ALA A 56 4.10 -9.46 -0.42
N ALA A 57 4.16 -9.36 0.91
CA ALA A 57 5.41 -9.41 1.66
C ALA A 57 6.14 -10.75 1.45
N ALA A 58 5.44 -11.88 1.59
CA ALA A 58 6.03 -13.20 1.38
C ALA A 58 6.53 -13.38 -0.06
N PHE A 59 5.73 -12.95 -1.05
CA PHE A 59 6.13 -13.02 -2.46
C PHE A 59 7.37 -12.18 -2.75
N VAL A 60 7.44 -10.94 -2.24
CA VAL A 60 8.60 -10.06 -2.40
C VAL A 60 9.83 -10.63 -1.71
N THR A 61 9.73 -11.04 -0.45
CA THR A 61 10.87 -11.59 0.30
C THR A 61 11.42 -12.84 -0.39
N TRP A 62 10.54 -13.73 -0.86
CA TRP A 62 10.97 -14.90 -1.61
C TRP A 62 11.53 -14.56 -2.99
N GLY A 63 10.92 -13.65 -3.73
CA GLY A 63 11.38 -13.28 -5.07
C GLY A 63 12.75 -12.60 -5.05
N LEU A 64 13.04 -11.80 -4.01
CA LEU A 64 14.30 -11.10 -3.85
C LEU A 64 15.40 -11.97 -3.25
N TYR A 65 15.08 -12.79 -2.25
CA TYR A 65 16.07 -13.49 -1.42
C TYR A 65 15.94 -15.02 -1.42
N GLY A 66 14.93 -15.56 -2.09
CA GLY A 66 14.69 -16.99 -2.17
C GLY A 66 15.68 -17.70 -3.10
N ARG A 67 15.70 -19.03 -3.02
CA ARG A 67 16.59 -19.89 -3.82
C ARG A 67 16.50 -19.65 -5.33
N TRP A 68 15.37 -19.17 -5.83
CA TRP A 68 15.11 -18.95 -7.25
C TRP A 68 15.16 -17.47 -7.65
N ALA A 69 15.67 -16.58 -6.79
CA ALA A 69 15.75 -15.14 -7.07
C ALA A 69 16.48 -14.83 -8.39
N GLY A 70 17.55 -15.56 -8.70
CA GLY A 70 18.31 -15.42 -9.94
C GLY A 70 17.73 -16.18 -11.15
N ALA A 71 16.56 -16.80 -11.03
CA ALA A 71 15.94 -17.52 -12.14
C ALA A 71 15.56 -16.54 -13.26
N VAL A 72 15.97 -16.84 -14.50
CA VAL A 72 15.59 -16.05 -15.68
C VAL A 72 14.12 -16.34 -16.01
N ILE A 73 13.28 -15.31 -15.98
CA ILE A 73 11.83 -15.42 -16.23
C ILE A 73 11.42 -14.85 -17.60
N ALA A 74 12.27 -14.02 -18.21
CA ALA A 74 12.10 -13.52 -19.56
C ALA A 74 13.47 -13.36 -20.25
N GLY A 75 13.51 -13.60 -21.56
CA GLY A 75 14.75 -13.55 -22.34
C GLY A 75 15.61 -14.81 -22.20
N ALA A 76 16.92 -14.69 -22.40
CA ALA A 76 17.85 -15.79 -22.23
C ALA A 76 19.04 -15.40 -21.33
N PRO A 77 19.64 -16.36 -20.61
CA PRO A 77 20.70 -16.05 -19.66
C PRO A 77 21.90 -15.35 -20.29
N PRO A 78 22.69 -14.60 -19.50
CA PRO A 78 23.95 -14.02 -19.96
C PRO A 78 24.83 -15.08 -20.64
N GLY A 79 25.27 -14.79 -21.87
CA GLY A 79 26.08 -15.72 -22.68
C GLY A 79 25.31 -16.51 -23.74
N SER A 80 23.98 -16.39 -23.79
CA SER A 80 23.20 -16.85 -24.93
C SER A 80 23.35 -15.88 -26.12
N THR A 81 23.70 -16.41 -27.29
CA THR A 81 23.81 -15.63 -28.54
C THR A 81 22.46 -15.18 -29.10
N SER A 82 21.34 -15.62 -28.52
CA SER A 82 20.00 -15.43 -29.08
C SER A 82 19.15 -14.36 -28.39
N ALA A 83 19.50 -13.88 -27.19
CA ALA A 83 18.71 -12.86 -26.49
C ALA A 83 19.53 -11.62 -26.11
N LYS A 84 19.00 -10.45 -26.46
CA LYS A 84 19.62 -9.14 -26.16
C LYS A 84 19.22 -8.59 -24.78
N PHE A 85 18.24 -9.21 -24.13
CA PHE A 85 17.75 -8.82 -22.80
C PHE A 85 17.39 -10.07 -22.00
N TYR A 86 17.49 -9.97 -20.68
CA TYR A 86 16.99 -10.97 -19.75
C TYR A 86 16.43 -10.29 -18.51
N GLU A 87 15.43 -10.91 -17.91
CA GLU A 87 14.86 -10.47 -16.64
C GLU A 87 14.85 -11.65 -15.66
N THR A 88 15.12 -11.33 -14.40
CA THR A 88 15.18 -12.31 -13.32
C THR A 88 13.97 -12.18 -12.41
N LEU A 89 13.69 -13.22 -11.63
CA LEU A 89 12.64 -13.16 -10.62
C LEU A 89 12.88 -12.02 -9.61
N SER A 90 14.13 -11.81 -9.18
CA SER A 90 14.48 -10.73 -8.27
C SER A 90 14.30 -9.35 -8.89
N GLY A 91 14.63 -9.17 -10.17
CA GLY A 91 14.37 -7.91 -10.87
C GLY A 91 12.88 -7.61 -11.01
N PHE A 92 12.08 -8.61 -11.39
CA PHE A 92 10.62 -8.48 -11.44
C PHE A 92 10.00 -8.17 -10.07
N THR A 93 10.39 -8.90 -9.02
CA THR A 93 9.86 -8.68 -7.67
C THR A 93 10.35 -7.37 -7.05
N GLY A 94 11.56 -6.93 -7.39
CA GLY A 94 12.07 -5.60 -7.06
C GLY A 94 11.27 -4.49 -7.72
N ALA A 95 10.92 -4.63 -9.00
CA ALA A 95 10.06 -3.68 -9.70
C ALA A 95 8.64 -3.63 -9.10
N PHE A 96 8.09 -4.79 -8.71
CA PHE A 96 6.80 -4.85 -8.00
C PHE A 96 6.86 -4.12 -6.64
N LEU A 97 7.90 -4.36 -5.83
CA LEU A 97 8.11 -3.66 -4.56
C LEU A 97 8.29 -2.14 -4.77
N ALA A 98 9.07 -1.75 -5.78
CA ALA A 98 9.25 -0.35 -6.14
C ALA A 98 7.93 0.30 -6.57
N GLY A 99 7.04 -0.43 -7.25
CA GLY A 99 5.69 0.03 -7.56
C GLY A 99 4.86 0.33 -6.31
N ILE A 100 4.90 -0.53 -5.30
CA ILE A 100 4.23 -0.31 -4.01
C ILE A 100 4.78 0.95 -3.32
N GLY A 101 6.11 1.08 -3.24
CA GLY A 101 6.76 2.23 -2.63
C GLY A 101 6.51 3.55 -3.39
N GLY A 102 6.65 3.51 -4.71
CA GLY A 102 6.47 4.66 -5.60
C GLY A 102 5.03 5.18 -5.61
N ALA A 103 4.04 4.29 -5.63
CA ALA A 103 2.63 4.68 -5.53
C ALA A 103 2.37 5.49 -4.24
N ARG A 104 2.95 5.07 -3.12
CA ARG A 104 2.82 5.77 -1.83
C ARG A 104 3.46 7.16 -1.84
N ILE A 105 4.57 7.33 -2.57
CA ILE A 105 5.21 8.64 -2.75
C ILE A 105 4.27 9.58 -3.53
N LEU A 106 3.69 9.10 -4.63
CA LEU A 106 2.74 9.88 -5.44
C LEU A 106 1.50 10.27 -4.62
N THR A 107 0.90 9.32 -3.89
CA THR A 107 -0.24 9.61 -3.01
C THR A 107 0.12 10.67 -1.96
N ALA A 108 1.27 10.52 -1.30
CA ALA A 108 1.71 11.49 -0.30
C ALA A 108 1.95 12.90 -0.88
N GLU A 109 2.39 13.00 -2.13
CA GLU A 109 2.60 14.31 -2.77
C GLU A 109 1.27 14.99 -3.12
N VAL A 110 0.27 14.22 -3.61
CA VAL A 110 -1.09 14.73 -3.83
C VAL A 110 -1.72 15.15 -2.49
N ASP A 111 -1.61 14.33 -1.46
CA ASP A 111 -2.16 14.64 -0.13
C ASP A 111 -1.56 15.95 0.44
N LYS A 112 -0.25 16.17 0.28
CA LYS A 112 0.38 17.44 0.67
C LYS A 112 -0.19 18.64 -0.08
N GLN A 113 -0.46 18.51 -1.38
CA GLN A 113 -1.05 19.60 -2.17
C GLN A 113 -2.47 19.92 -1.66
N LEU A 114 -3.28 18.89 -1.44
CA LEU A 114 -4.63 19.04 -0.88
C LEU A 114 -4.61 19.72 0.50
N LEU A 115 -3.69 19.32 1.37
CA LEU A 115 -3.54 19.93 2.70
C LEU A 115 -3.05 21.39 2.64
N ARG A 116 -2.13 21.72 1.71
CA ARG A 116 -1.71 23.12 1.49
C ARG A 116 -2.87 24.00 1.02
N LEU A 117 -3.69 23.51 0.09
CA LEU A 117 -4.89 24.22 -0.37
C LEU A 117 -5.91 24.38 0.76
N THR A 118 -6.12 23.32 1.55
CA THR A 118 -7.01 23.34 2.71
C THR A 118 -6.56 24.40 3.73
N ALA A 119 -5.27 24.42 4.08
CA ALA A 119 -4.70 25.40 4.99
C ALA A 119 -4.81 26.84 4.46
N SER A 120 -4.53 27.05 3.17
CA SER A 120 -4.66 28.36 2.52
C SER A 120 -6.10 28.85 2.54
N LYS A 121 -7.09 27.99 2.24
CA LYS A 121 -8.50 28.39 2.25
C LYS A 121 -9.01 28.62 3.67
N ALA A 122 -8.64 27.76 4.62
CA ALA A 122 -9.00 27.90 6.02
C ALA A 122 -8.48 29.22 6.63
N ALA A 123 -7.26 29.63 6.25
CA ALA A 123 -6.68 30.91 6.69
C ALA A 123 -7.38 32.15 6.09
N ALA A 124 -8.07 32.00 4.96
CA ALA A 124 -8.80 33.08 4.30
C ALA A 124 -10.29 33.16 4.71
N SER A 125 -10.82 32.11 5.34
CA SER A 125 -12.22 32.03 5.78
C SER A 125 -12.41 32.56 7.20
N PRO A 126 -13.64 33.00 7.57
CA PRO A 126 -13.97 33.33 8.95
C PRO A 126 -13.77 32.15 9.91
N PRO A 127 -13.48 32.40 11.20
CA PRO A 127 -13.31 31.32 12.17
C PRO A 127 -14.58 30.49 12.35
N ASP A 128 -14.52 29.21 12.03
CA ASP A 128 -15.58 28.23 12.30
C ASP A 128 -15.01 26.99 13.00
N GLN A 129 -15.38 26.80 14.28
CA GLN A 129 -14.94 25.65 15.07
C GLN A 129 -15.51 24.33 14.53
N ALA A 130 -16.71 24.33 13.95
CA ALA A 130 -17.32 23.10 13.45
C ALA A 130 -16.57 22.57 12.23
N SER A 131 -16.29 23.43 11.25
CA SER A 131 -15.50 23.05 10.06
C SER A 131 -14.06 22.70 10.40
N ALA A 132 -13.44 23.40 11.35
CA ALA A 132 -12.09 23.06 11.82
C ALA A 132 -12.02 21.66 12.44
N ALA A 133 -12.97 21.31 13.31
CA ALA A 133 -13.05 19.99 13.91
C ALA A 133 -13.35 18.88 12.88
N ALA A 134 -14.23 19.16 11.92
CA ALA A 134 -14.56 18.23 10.85
C ALA A 134 -13.37 17.98 9.89
N ALA A 135 -12.63 19.04 9.53
CA ALA A 135 -11.46 18.93 8.66
C ALA A 135 -10.30 18.17 9.34
N ALA A 136 -10.15 18.26 10.66
CA ALA A 136 -9.07 17.60 11.40
C ALA A 136 -9.12 16.05 11.34
N ILE A 137 -10.32 15.47 11.22
CA ILE A 137 -10.52 14.01 11.12
C ILE A 137 -10.82 13.53 9.70
N ALA A 138 -10.88 14.44 8.72
CA ALA A 138 -11.20 14.12 7.35
C ALA A 138 -9.97 13.61 6.58
N SER A 139 -10.19 12.83 5.52
CA SER A 139 -9.12 12.58 4.55
C SER A 139 -8.69 13.88 3.87
N PRO A 140 -7.48 13.99 3.30
CA PRO A 140 -7.00 15.22 2.66
C PRO A 140 -7.97 15.81 1.62
N ALA A 141 -8.63 14.96 0.84
CA ALA A 141 -9.63 15.40 -0.14
C ALA A 141 -10.95 15.87 0.51
N GLU A 142 -11.42 15.17 1.56
CA GLU A 142 -12.61 15.57 2.32
C GLU A 142 -12.37 16.87 3.11
N ALA A 143 -11.18 17.05 3.69
CA ALA A 143 -10.81 18.24 4.46
C ALA A 143 -10.89 19.51 3.61
N LEU A 144 -10.40 19.45 2.36
CA LEU A 144 -10.52 20.55 1.41
C LEU A 144 -11.99 20.89 1.13
N ARG A 145 -12.84 19.87 0.94
CA ARG A 145 -14.28 20.07 0.68
C ARG A 145 -14.98 20.72 1.87
N VAL A 146 -14.72 20.24 3.08
CA VAL A 146 -15.28 20.82 4.32
C VAL A 146 -14.97 22.31 4.43
N VAL A 147 -13.70 22.70 4.23
CA VAL A 147 -13.30 24.11 4.27
C VAL A 147 -13.86 24.89 3.08
N GLN A 148 -14.10 24.22 1.94
CA GLN A 148 -14.68 24.86 0.77
C GLN A 148 -16.15 25.22 0.94
N ASP A 149 -16.92 24.36 1.59
CA ASP A 149 -18.36 24.52 1.80
C ASP A 149 -18.67 25.52 2.95
N ALA A 150 -17.68 25.82 3.80
CA ALA A 150 -17.82 26.69 4.97
C ALA A 150 -17.55 28.18 4.72
N GLY A 151 -16.97 28.55 3.58
CA GLY A 151 -16.61 29.93 3.22
C GLY A 151 -17.21 30.35 1.89
#